data_AF-A0A6B8QN82-F1
#
_entry.id   AF-A0A6B8QN82-F1
#
_cell.length_a   1.000
_cell.length_b   1.000
_cell.length_c   1.000
_cell.angle_alpha   90.00
_cell.angle_beta   90.00
_cell.angle_gamma   90.00
#
_symmetry.space_group_name_H-M   'P 1'
#
loop_
_entity.id
_entity.type
_entity.pdbx_description
1 polymer ?
#
loop_
_entity_poly.entity_id
_entity_poly.type
_entity_poly.pdbx_seq_one_letter_code
_entity_poly.pdbx_strand_id
1 'polypeptide(L)' 'MADLAIVFHWSPEDCADFSLRELMEWRERARKRSTPTENRSKRGA' A
#
# COMPACT_ATOMS: atom_id res chain seq x y z
N MET A 1 -4.50 7.44 -5.66
CA MET A 1 -5.07 6.52 -6.67
C MET A 1 -3.95 5.67 -7.26
N ALA A 2 -3.03 6.25 -8.04
CA ALA A 2 -1.91 5.50 -8.65
C ALA A 2 -0.95 4.86 -7.63
N ASP A 3 -0.75 5.51 -6.48
CA ASP A 3 0.04 4.99 -5.37
C ASP A 3 -0.49 3.67 -4.80
N LEU A 4 -1.82 3.47 -4.81
CA LEU A 4 -2.45 2.22 -4.37
C LEU A 4 -2.32 1.13 -5.43
N ALA A 5 -2.60 1.46 -6.68
CA ALA A 5 -2.47 0.53 -7.81
C ALA A 5 -1.05 -0.05 -7.90
N ILE A 6 -0.02 0.76 -7.66
CA ILE A 6 1.39 0.30 -7.69
C ILE A 6 1.74 -0.52 -6.45
N VAL A 7 1.34 -0.10 -5.24
CA VAL A 7 1.68 -0.82 -3.99
C VAL A 7 0.95 -2.17 -3.87
N PHE A 8 -0.27 -2.25 -4.40
CA PHE A 8 -1.11 -3.45 -4.33
C PHE A 8 -1.23 -4.21 -5.65
N HIS A 9 -0.61 -3.72 -6.73
CA HIS A 9 -0.70 -4.29 -8.08
C HIS A 9 -2.16 -4.40 -8.58
N TRP A 10 -3.01 -3.45 -8.17
CA TRP A 10 -4.43 -3.41 -8.54
C TRP A 10 -4.65 -2.72 -9.89
N SER A 11 -5.72 -3.11 -10.57
CA SER A 11 -6.14 -2.49 -11.82
C SER A 11 -6.83 -1.15 -11.55
N PRO A 12 -6.84 -0.21 -12.52
CA PRO A 12 -7.56 1.05 -12.39
C PRO A 12 -9.07 0.88 -12.18
N GLU A 13 -9.63 -0.25 -12.65
CA GLU A 13 -11.03 -0.64 -12.48
C GLU A 13 -11.34 -0.94 -11.00
N ASP A 14 -10.49 -1.71 -10.31
CA ASP A 14 -10.60 -1.95 -8.88
C ASP A 14 -10.50 -0.64 -8.08
N CYS A 15 -9.62 0.28 -8.47
CA CYS A 15 -9.52 1.60 -7.83
C CYS A 15 -10.77 2.48 -8.03
N ALA A 16 -11.52 2.26 -9.11
CA ALA A 16 -12.76 2.98 -9.41
C ALA A 16 -13.99 2.36 -8.73
N ASP A 17 -13.93 1.06 -8.41
CA ASP A 17 -14.97 0.36 -7.65
C ASP A 17 -15.00 0.80 -6.18
N PHE A 18 -13.84 1.14 -5.60
CA PHE A 18 -13.75 1.61 -4.21
C PHE A 18 -14.29 3.04 -4.02
N SER A 19 -14.99 3.23 -2.90
CA SER A 19 -15.40 4.56 -2.47
C SER A 19 -14.22 5.40 -1.97
N LEU A 20 -14.31 6.73 -2.07
CA LEU A 20 -13.27 7.67 -1.61
C LEU A 20 -12.80 7.40 -0.17
N ARG A 21 -13.74 7.00 0.72
CA ARG A 21 -13.44 6.63 2.11
C ARG A 21 -12.55 5.39 2.21
N GLU A 22 -12.84 4.37 1.42
CA GLU A 22 -12.04 3.14 1.39
C GLU A 22 -10.66 3.42 0.82
N LEU A 23 -10.58 4.22 -0.25
CA LEU A 23 -9.30 4.64 -0.83
C LEU A 23 -8.43 5.38 0.19
N MET A 24 -9.01 6.23 1.05
CA MET A 24 -8.27 6.89 2.13
C MET A 24 -7.71 5.88 3.15
N GLU A 25 -8.50 4.89 3.56
CA GLU A 25 -8.03 3.84 4.47
C GLU A 25 -6.92 2.98 3.85
N TRP A 26 -7.10 2.57 2.60
CA TRP A 26 -6.09 1.82 1.86
C TRP A 26 -4.81 2.61 1.69
N ARG A 27 -4.88 3.94 1.52
CA ARG A 27 -3.72 4.82 1.42
C ARG A 27 -2.88 4.79 2.68
N GLU A 28 -3.53 4.77 3.84
CA GLU A 28 -2.83 4.69 5.11
C GLU A 28 -2.19 3.31 5.35
N ARG A 29 -2.85 2.23 4.92
CA ARG A 29 -2.28 0.87 4.92
C ARG A 29 -1.08 0.74 3.98
N ALA A 30 -1.17 1.25 2.75
CA ALA A 30 -0.05 1.31 1.80
C ALA A 30 1.14 2.08 2.35
N ARG A 31 0.88 3.22 3.03
CA ARG A 31 1.92 4.02 3.65
C ARG A 31 2.67 3.24 4.74
N LYS A 32 1.94 2.56 5.64
CA LYS A 32 2.52 1.70 6.69
C LYS A 32 3.33 0.52 6.13
N ARG A 33 2.95 0.00 4.96
CA ARG A 33 3.68 -1.08 4.26
C ARG A 33 4.91 -0.57 3.49
N SER A 34 4.80 0.63 2.90
CA SER A 34 5.88 1.26 2.12
C SER A 34 6.96 1.88 2.99
N THR A 35 6.69 2.09 4.28
CA THR A 35 7.76 2.19 5.27
C THR A 35 8.21 0.75 5.57
N PRO A 36 9.28 0.22 4.93
CA PRO A 36 9.86 -1.01 5.41
C PRO A 36 10.29 -0.74 6.86
N THR A 37 9.54 -1.31 7.79
CA THR A 37 10.07 -1.48 9.14
C THR A 37 11.40 -2.21 8.96
N GLU A 38 12.44 -1.65 9.57
CA GLU A 38 13.80 -2.16 9.77
C GLU A 38 13.79 -3.67 10.14
N ASN A 39 13.48 -4.56 9.19
CA ASN A 39 13.37 -6.01 9.43
C ASN A 39 14.52 -6.77 8.77
N ARG A 40 15.59 -6.07 8.39
CA ARG A 40 16.79 -6.70 7.81
C ARG A 40 17.97 -6.79 8.77
N SER A 41 17.93 -6.16 9.94
CA SER A 41 19.08 -6.11 10.86
C SER A 41 19.10 -7.23 11.92
N LYS A 42 18.94 -8.49 11.50
CA LYS A 42 19.20 -9.71 12.32
C LYS A 42 19.87 -10.84 11.51
N ARG A 43 20.42 -10.56 10.33
CA ARG A 43 21.19 -11.54 9.53
C ARG A 43 22.64 -11.10 9.42
N GLY A 44 23.42 -11.42 10.45
CA GLY A 44 24.86 -11.17 10.53
C GLY A 44 25.36 -11.66 11.87
N ALA A 45 25.45 -12.99 11.99
CA ALA A 45 26.12 -13.71 13.06
C ALA A 45 27.64 -13.67 12.86
#